data_AF-A8V1C8-F1
#
_entry.id   AF-A8V1C8-F1
#
_cell.length_a   1.000
_cell.length_b   1.000
_cell.length_c   1.000
_cell.angle_alpha   90.00
_cell.angle_beta   90.00
_cell.angle_gamma   90.00
#
_symmetry.space_group_name_H-M   'P 1'
#
loop_
_entity.id
_entity.type
_entity.pdbx_description
1 polymer ?
#
loop_
_entity_poly.entity_id
_entity_poly.type
_entity_poly.pdbx_seq_one_letter_code
_entity_poly.pdbx_strand_id
1 'polypeptide(L)'
;TATKAQAVTINLGKAINETGTFNLSNAAQVTLNVDTALNSSNTETTKFQGVLNAPKATDISIDAKGIVKLTAGSSLAKAQNITLKAENKTSSIDLATNAIDLSAAAVVNISGNGSVSLSKVGTNGTTPVDYNVDLTATGLNGGLNISAIASKQNVSIDVSGVKGVIGGTTSPNITGANVTVKANGLIGNISLGTVDSQAAGVGTADLNFAGDLGTVTVGNVGGTSSFDTININASEVGNTISIGTLTADNAVTVNANGALNNVTIGAISQGGTAVGKQGVNSVTIDLSGTLGTNTIGTIKAISSLTYKAGLNATNGAAGINISVDNDGTHNFTADLTGGDGNDKLTFTLLNDKSDVITLKGNLGGGTDSITVDAATNVTTATNNVTIDLTNLSNYDSSTLKGSAGNDTIKLGNDVDTFIFNANNANGNDTINDFQIQDKLDMNTNLLTGITVLDANAGGGDSWDGFSSNPAAATDISSKAVIIYSSAITSGSQLVTALNAGGSFANLDLASTAGAGNDAAVVFVADSAAATSAEIYYVAESSTTAGDAGSATLIGTINLASGATIDDLVSTNIA
;
A
#
# COMPACT_ATOMS: atom_id res chain seq x y z
N THR A 1 40.13 43.99 -6.21
CA THR A 1 40.71 42.91 -7.04
C THR A 1 41.93 42.32 -6.36
N ALA A 2 42.01 41.00 -6.20
CA ALA A 2 43.13 40.30 -5.55
C ALA A 2 43.60 39.09 -6.40
N THR A 3 44.03 39.36 -7.64
CA THR A 3 44.28 38.34 -8.67
C THR A 3 45.52 37.48 -8.46
N LYS A 4 46.30 37.66 -7.40
CA LYS A 4 47.48 36.81 -7.08
C LYS A 4 47.38 36.12 -5.73
N ALA A 5 46.35 36.42 -4.95
CA ALA A 5 46.17 35.84 -3.62
C ALA A 5 45.65 34.40 -3.74
N GLN A 6 46.22 33.49 -2.94
CA GLN A 6 45.75 32.11 -2.84
C GLN A 6 44.60 31.96 -1.83
N ALA A 7 44.59 32.81 -0.80
CA ALA A 7 43.53 32.91 0.19
C ALA A 7 43.13 34.38 0.35
N VAL A 8 41.83 34.66 0.44
CA VAL A 8 41.30 36.01 0.58
C VAL A 8 40.20 36.03 1.65
N THR A 9 40.33 36.95 2.60
CA THR A 9 39.26 37.29 3.55
C THR A 9 38.76 38.70 3.27
N ILE A 10 37.45 38.85 3.10
CA ILE A 10 36.76 40.12 2.92
C ILE A 10 35.93 40.36 4.18
N ASN A 11 36.11 41.54 4.80
CA ASN A 11 35.32 41.96 5.95
C ASN A 11 34.50 43.20 5.58
N LEU A 12 33.17 43.04 5.53
CA LEU A 12 32.24 44.14 5.37
C LEU A 12 31.77 44.61 6.74
N GLY A 13 32.14 45.84 7.11
CA GLY A 13 31.75 46.46 8.37
C GLY A 13 30.28 46.84 8.46
N LYS A 14 29.88 47.33 9.63
CA LYS A 14 28.50 47.69 9.97
C LYS A 14 27.92 48.80 9.11
N ALA A 15 26.62 48.70 8.81
CA ALA A 15 25.81 49.67 8.08
C ALA A 15 26.34 50.00 6.67
N ILE A 16 27.06 49.07 6.05
CA ILE A 16 27.54 49.21 4.67
C ILE A 16 26.61 48.47 3.72
N ASN A 17 26.30 49.09 2.58
CA ASN A 17 25.62 48.44 1.46
C ASN A 17 26.58 48.39 0.26
N GLU A 18 27.21 47.25 0.04
CA GLU A 18 28.20 47.03 -1.02
C GLU A 18 27.58 46.29 -2.20
N THR A 19 27.66 46.86 -3.40
CA THR A 19 27.09 46.31 -4.64
C THR A 19 28.14 46.04 -5.72
N GLY A 20 29.42 46.29 -5.42
CA GLY A 20 30.54 46.17 -6.33
C GLY A 20 30.97 44.72 -6.61
N THR A 21 32.13 44.59 -7.24
CA THR A 21 32.70 43.30 -7.64
C THR A 21 33.98 42.99 -6.89
N PHE A 22 34.02 41.84 -6.22
CA PHE A 22 35.24 41.23 -5.74
C PHE A 22 35.76 40.20 -6.75
N ASN A 23 36.79 40.59 -7.52
CA ASN A 23 37.47 39.70 -8.45
C ASN A 23 38.69 39.03 -7.79
N LEU A 24 38.57 37.72 -7.56
CA LEU A 24 39.47 36.85 -6.79
C LEU A 24 39.93 35.66 -7.66
N SER A 25 40.24 35.91 -8.93
CA SER A 25 40.44 34.89 -9.97
C SER A 25 41.47 33.77 -9.69
N ASN A 26 42.37 33.95 -8.72
CA ASN A 26 43.37 32.96 -8.33
C ASN A 26 43.25 32.45 -6.89
N ALA A 27 42.25 32.93 -6.13
CA ALA A 27 42.04 32.45 -4.77
C ALA A 27 41.49 31.02 -4.79
N ALA A 28 42.14 30.13 -4.05
CA ALA A 28 41.66 28.77 -3.75
C ALA A 28 40.73 28.79 -2.52
N GLN A 29 40.94 29.74 -1.60
CA GLN A 29 40.13 29.89 -0.40
C GLN A 29 39.57 31.31 -0.31
N VAL A 30 38.27 31.44 -0.10
CA VAL A 30 37.61 32.73 0.06
C VAL A 30 36.73 32.74 1.29
N THR A 31 36.90 33.74 2.14
CA THR A 31 36.02 34.05 3.26
C THR A 31 35.39 35.41 3.08
N LEU A 32 34.06 35.50 3.17
CA LEU A 32 33.30 36.74 3.18
C LEU A 32 32.58 36.88 4.52
N ASN A 33 32.97 37.88 5.31
CA ASN A 33 32.34 38.22 6.56
C ASN A 33 31.51 39.49 6.37
N VAL A 34 30.22 39.45 6.69
CA VAL A 34 29.30 40.59 6.63
C VAL A 34 28.75 40.84 8.02
N ASP A 35 29.16 41.95 8.64
CA ASP A 35 28.69 42.34 9.97
C ASP A 35 27.20 42.75 9.96
N THR A 36 26.64 43.10 11.11
CA THR A 36 25.23 43.49 11.27
C THR A 36 25.10 44.94 11.76
N ALA A 37 24.06 45.61 11.28
CA ALA A 37 23.57 46.86 11.82
C ALA A 37 22.07 46.96 11.57
N LEU A 38 21.29 46.99 12.65
CA LEU A 38 19.85 47.22 12.57
C LEU A 38 19.53 48.71 12.63
N ASN A 39 18.56 49.16 11.83
CA ASN A 39 17.97 50.48 12.03
C ASN A 39 16.95 50.47 13.19
N SER A 40 16.33 51.61 13.48
CA SER A 40 15.31 51.76 14.53
C SER A 40 14.07 50.88 14.34
N SER A 41 13.85 50.35 13.14
CA SER A 41 12.76 49.44 12.79
C SER A 41 13.20 47.98 12.78
N ASN A 42 14.34 47.64 13.39
CA ASN A 42 14.94 46.29 13.40
C ASN A 42 15.19 45.71 12.00
N THR A 43 15.35 46.56 10.99
CA THR A 43 15.71 46.13 9.63
C THR A 43 17.22 46.11 9.48
N GLU A 44 17.75 45.03 8.92
CA GLU A 44 19.17 44.90 8.61
C GLU A 44 19.58 45.89 7.51
N THR A 45 20.63 46.66 7.80
CA THR A 45 21.18 47.70 6.93
C THR A 45 22.54 47.32 6.34
N THR A 46 23.23 46.34 6.91
CA THR A 46 24.50 45.83 6.37
C THR A 46 24.22 44.77 5.32
N LYS A 47 24.61 45.04 4.07
CA LYS A 47 24.28 44.21 2.92
C LYS A 47 25.47 44.09 1.97
N PHE A 48 25.79 42.85 1.59
CA PHE A 48 26.57 42.59 0.38
C PHE A 48 25.62 42.12 -0.71
N GLN A 49 25.46 42.94 -1.75
CA GLN A 49 24.60 42.70 -2.91
C GLN A 49 25.40 42.78 -4.22
N GLY A 50 26.64 42.30 -4.18
CA GLY A 50 27.62 42.44 -5.25
C GLY A 50 27.97 41.12 -5.92
N VAL A 51 28.98 41.19 -6.79
CA VAL A 51 29.55 40.04 -7.49
C VAL A 51 30.72 39.47 -6.69
N LEU A 52 30.67 38.18 -6.37
CA LEU A 52 31.81 37.44 -5.84
C LEU A 52 32.35 36.51 -6.94
N ASN A 53 33.43 36.91 -7.60
CA ASN A 53 34.03 36.18 -8.71
C ASN A 53 35.30 35.45 -8.24
N ALA A 54 35.15 34.18 -7.87
CA ALA A 54 36.22 33.31 -7.35
C ALA A 54 36.22 31.93 -8.05
N PRO A 55 36.42 31.87 -9.38
CA PRO A 55 36.23 30.66 -10.19
C PRO A 55 37.23 29.53 -9.92
N LYS A 56 38.26 29.77 -9.11
CA LYS A 56 39.25 28.77 -8.68
C LYS A 56 39.13 28.36 -7.23
N ALA A 57 38.20 28.97 -6.48
CA ALA A 57 38.03 28.65 -5.09
C ALA A 57 37.46 27.24 -4.93
N THR A 58 38.14 26.43 -4.12
CA THR A 58 37.67 25.11 -3.68
C THR A 58 36.96 25.21 -2.34
N ASP A 59 37.29 26.24 -1.55
CA ASP A 59 36.74 26.47 -0.21
C ASP A 59 36.12 27.87 -0.14
N ILE A 60 34.83 27.92 0.16
CA ILE A 60 34.05 29.15 0.33
C ILE A 60 33.46 29.18 1.74
N SER A 61 33.74 30.24 2.48
CA SER A 61 33.07 30.53 3.75
C SER A 61 32.35 31.88 3.68
N ILE A 62 31.05 31.91 3.95
CA ILE A 62 30.27 33.14 4.08
C ILE A 62 29.73 33.20 5.51
N ASP A 63 30.18 34.17 6.27
CA ASP A 63 29.69 34.50 7.61
C ASP A 63 28.85 35.77 7.53
N ALA A 64 27.53 35.61 7.49
CA ALA A 64 26.56 36.66 7.34
C ALA A 64 25.83 36.92 8.66
N LYS A 65 26.29 37.94 9.39
CA LYS A 65 25.51 38.57 10.45
C LYS A 65 24.49 39.55 9.88
N GLY A 66 24.81 40.17 8.75
CA GLY A 66 23.90 40.97 7.91
C GLY A 66 23.29 40.19 6.75
N ILE A 67 23.04 40.84 5.61
CA ILE A 67 22.47 40.21 4.41
C ILE A 67 23.55 39.98 3.35
N VAL A 68 23.57 38.80 2.74
CA VAL A 68 24.37 38.46 1.57
C VAL A 68 23.45 38.03 0.44
N LYS A 69 23.54 38.70 -0.71
CA LYS A 69 22.86 38.31 -1.94
C LYS A 69 23.82 38.42 -3.11
N LEU A 70 24.26 37.29 -3.64
CA LEU A 70 25.17 37.31 -4.78
C LEU A 70 24.41 37.64 -6.07
N THR A 71 24.94 38.56 -6.86
CA THR A 71 24.35 38.98 -8.13
C THR A 71 24.88 38.15 -9.29
N ALA A 72 24.16 38.22 -10.42
CA ALA A 72 24.57 37.61 -11.68
C ALA A 72 26.01 37.99 -12.04
N GLY A 73 26.80 37.01 -12.48
CA GLY A 73 28.24 37.17 -12.74
C GLY A 73 29.14 36.70 -11.59
N SER A 74 28.57 36.38 -10.42
CA SER A 74 29.31 35.66 -9.38
C SER A 74 29.68 34.25 -9.85
N SER A 75 30.86 33.77 -9.50
CA SER A 75 31.39 32.48 -9.97
C SER A 75 32.05 31.74 -8.81
N LEU A 76 31.42 30.62 -8.42
CA LEU A 76 31.86 29.72 -7.35
C LEU A 76 31.89 28.25 -7.83
N ALA A 77 31.91 28.03 -9.14
CA ALA A 77 31.65 26.73 -9.76
C ALA A 77 32.67 25.62 -9.44
N LYS A 78 33.78 25.93 -8.75
CA LYS A 78 34.78 24.94 -8.28
C LYS A 78 34.76 24.70 -6.77
N ALA A 79 33.87 25.37 -6.04
CA ALA A 79 33.77 25.24 -4.60
C ALA A 79 33.28 23.84 -4.25
N GLN A 80 34.13 23.07 -3.58
CA GLN A 80 33.83 21.73 -3.09
C GLN A 80 33.35 21.76 -1.64
N ASN A 81 33.96 22.63 -0.82
CA ASN A 81 33.60 22.84 0.57
C ASN A 81 32.98 24.22 0.74
N ILE A 82 31.71 24.26 1.12
CA ILE A 82 30.96 25.51 1.32
C ILE A 82 30.52 25.58 2.77
N THR A 83 30.86 26.65 3.46
CA THR A 83 30.38 26.96 4.82
C THR A 83 29.58 28.25 4.79
N LEU A 84 28.32 28.20 5.22
CA LEU A 84 27.41 29.35 5.25
C LEU A 84 26.86 29.54 6.66
N LYS A 85 27.02 30.74 7.21
CA LYS A 85 26.49 31.10 8.52
C LYS A 85 25.57 32.30 8.40
N ALA A 86 24.26 32.08 8.51
CA ALA A 86 23.28 33.17 8.59
C ALA A 86 22.99 33.44 10.08
N GLU A 87 23.87 34.14 10.78
CA GLU A 87 23.94 34.10 12.25
C GLU A 87 22.71 34.69 12.98
N ASN A 88 22.09 35.73 12.42
CA ASN A 88 21.01 36.48 13.06
C ASN A 88 19.64 36.19 12.44
N LYS A 89 18.55 36.38 13.20
CA LYS A 89 17.18 36.21 12.67
C LYS A 89 16.89 37.09 11.44
N THR A 90 17.51 38.27 11.35
CA THR A 90 17.40 39.21 10.22
C THR A 90 18.44 38.99 9.12
N SER A 91 19.39 38.08 9.33
CA SER A 91 20.41 37.75 8.35
C SER A 91 19.85 36.81 7.28
N SER A 92 20.40 36.91 6.08
CA SER A 92 20.10 35.96 5.03
C SER A 92 21.28 35.79 4.09
N ILE A 93 21.41 34.59 3.51
CA ILE A 93 22.35 34.30 2.43
C ILE A 93 21.54 33.83 1.24
N ASP A 94 21.53 34.59 0.16
CA ASP A 94 20.82 34.27 -1.07
C ASP A 94 21.80 34.03 -2.23
N LEU A 95 22.00 32.75 -2.54
CA LEU A 95 22.75 32.27 -3.70
C LEU A 95 21.80 31.70 -4.79
N ALA A 96 20.49 31.66 -4.52
CA ALA A 96 19.51 31.01 -5.38
C ALA A 96 18.90 31.96 -6.43
N THR A 97 18.61 33.22 -6.05
CA THR A 97 17.88 34.16 -6.94
C THR A 97 18.56 34.35 -8.29
N ASN A 98 19.90 34.33 -8.33
CA ASN A 98 20.69 34.47 -9.56
C ASN A 98 21.28 33.15 -10.05
N ALA A 99 20.77 32.01 -9.55
CA ALA A 99 21.18 30.66 -9.91
C ALA A 99 22.70 30.46 -9.86
N ILE A 100 23.34 30.90 -8.75
CA ILE A 100 24.79 30.80 -8.57
C ILE A 100 25.19 29.33 -8.69
N ASP A 101 26.22 29.08 -9.50
CA ASP A 101 26.69 27.74 -9.79
C ASP A 101 27.51 27.17 -8.63
N LEU A 102 26.93 26.17 -7.95
CA LEU A 102 27.54 25.38 -6.87
C LEU A 102 27.70 23.92 -7.30
N SER A 103 27.83 23.67 -8.60
CA SER A 103 27.84 22.32 -9.18
C SER A 103 28.96 21.44 -8.67
N ALA A 104 30.10 22.02 -8.25
CA ALA A 104 31.24 21.30 -7.67
C ALA A 104 31.09 20.97 -6.17
N ALA A 105 30.02 21.40 -5.51
CA ALA A 105 29.87 21.28 -4.07
C ALA A 105 29.70 19.82 -3.66
N ALA A 106 30.67 19.30 -2.91
CA ALA A 106 30.64 17.98 -2.29
C ALA A 106 30.19 18.06 -0.83
N VAL A 107 30.57 19.13 -0.12
CA VAL A 107 30.22 19.34 1.29
C VAL A 107 29.68 20.75 1.47
N VAL A 108 28.45 20.87 1.98
CA VAL A 108 27.78 22.14 2.27
C VAL A 108 27.34 22.17 3.73
N ASN A 109 27.99 22.99 4.53
CA ASN A 109 27.69 23.19 5.94
C ASN A 109 26.98 24.52 6.15
N ILE A 110 25.78 24.47 6.72
CA ILE A 110 24.92 25.64 6.93
C ILE A 110 24.56 25.73 8.41
N SER A 111 24.67 26.93 8.97
CA SER A 111 24.28 27.17 10.37
C SER A 111 23.76 28.59 10.58
N GLY A 112 23.19 28.84 11.75
CA GLY A 112 22.82 30.17 12.20
C GLY A 112 21.38 30.23 12.69
N ASN A 113 20.72 31.37 12.48
CA ASN A 113 19.35 31.67 12.92
C ASN A 113 18.51 32.32 11.78
N GLY A 114 19.18 32.83 10.74
CA GLY A 114 18.56 33.48 9.58
C GLY A 114 18.04 32.49 8.54
N SER A 115 17.99 32.93 7.28
CA SER A 115 17.55 32.12 6.14
C SER A 115 18.66 31.90 5.11
N VAL A 116 18.64 30.74 4.43
CA VAL A 116 19.62 30.41 3.38
C VAL A 116 18.95 29.91 2.09
N SER A 117 19.29 30.61 1.01
CA SER A 117 19.02 30.43 -0.42
C SER A 117 20.06 29.64 -1.22
N LEU A 118 19.87 28.38 -1.63
CA LEU A 118 20.83 27.68 -2.52
C LEU A 118 20.24 27.23 -3.86
N SER A 119 21.10 27.22 -4.88
CA SER A 119 20.81 26.63 -6.19
C SER A 119 21.98 25.80 -6.72
N LYS A 120 21.69 24.82 -7.59
CA LYS A 120 22.66 24.03 -8.36
C LYS A 120 23.71 23.29 -7.51
N VAL A 121 23.31 22.67 -6.41
CA VAL A 121 24.25 21.90 -5.56
C VAL A 121 24.42 20.50 -6.16
N GLY A 122 25.66 20.11 -6.50
CA GLY A 122 25.95 18.78 -7.09
C GLY A 122 25.45 18.59 -8.53
N THR A 123 24.93 19.64 -9.18
CA THR A 123 24.40 19.54 -10.56
C THR A 123 25.25 20.34 -11.54
N ASN A 124 25.91 19.72 -12.50
CA ASN A 124 26.48 20.44 -13.65
C ASN A 124 25.39 20.66 -14.71
N GLY A 125 24.58 21.72 -14.52
CA GLY A 125 23.35 21.91 -15.29
C GLY A 125 22.30 20.86 -14.95
N THR A 126 21.97 19.99 -15.89
CA THR A 126 21.07 18.83 -15.66
C THR A 126 21.82 17.52 -15.39
N THR A 127 23.15 17.54 -15.39
CA THR A 127 23.96 16.32 -15.26
C THR A 127 24.43 16.13 -13.81
N PRO A 128 24.13 14.99 -13.18
CA PRO A 128 24.63 14.66 -11.85
C PRO A 128 26.16 14.48 -11.83
N VAL A 129 26.79 14.90 -10.74
CA VAL A 129 28.24 14.77 -10.50
C VAL A 129 28.63 13.35 -10.08
N ASP A 130 29.91 12.98 -10.10
CA ASP A 130 30.40 11.62 -9.86
C ASP A 130 30.97 11.36 -8.45
N TYR A 131 30.67 12.25 -7.50
CA TYR A 131 31.10 12.20 -6.10
C TYR A 131 29.93 12.43 -5.14
N ASN A 132 30.08 12.05 -3.87
CA ASN A 132 29.03 12.24 -2.85
C ASN A 132 28.72 13.72 -2.59
N VAL A 133 27.45 14.03 -2.34
CA VAL A 133 27.02 15.37 -1.95
C VAL A 133 26.43 15.32 -0.55
N ASP A 134 27.10 15.94 0.41
CA ASP A 134 26.71 16.04 1.80
C ASP A 134 26.29 17.48 2.12
N LEU A 135 25.03 17.67 2.53
CA LEU A 135 24.50 18.94 3.00
C LEU A 135 24.06 18.80 4.45
N THR A 136 24.60 19.64 5.33
CA THR A 136 24.18 19.72 6.74
C THR A 136 23.68 21.13 7.04
N ALA A 137 22.50 21.29 7.63
CA ALA A 137 21.95 22.56 8.04
C ALA A 137 21.40 22.51 9.47
N THR A 138 21.74 23.50 10.29
CA THR A 138 21.29 23.58 11.69
C THR A 138 20.95 25.01 12.11
N GLY A 139 20.04 25.15 13.07
CA GLY A 139 19.68 26.41 13.73
C GLY A 139 18.82 27.39 12.93
N LEU A 140 18.68 27.21 11.61
CA LEU A 140 18.00 28.16 10.72
C LEU A 140 16.51 28.31 11.08
N ASN A 141 16.17 29.38 11.81
CA ASN A 141 14.79 29.72 12.10
C ASN A 141 14.12 30.45 10.92
N GLY A 142 14.92 31.13 10.09
CA GLY A 142 14.45 31.76 8.85
C GLY A 142 14.18 30.77 7.71
N GLY A 143 14.59 29.50 7.87
CA GLY A 143 14.35 28.43 6.91
C GLY A 143 15.50 28.19 5.93
N LEU A 144 15.35 27.14 5.14
CA LEU A 144 16.30 26.69 4.14
C LEU A 144 15.55 26.45 2.83
N ASN A 145 15.90 27.20 1.79
CA ASN A 145 15.38 26.94 0.46
C ASN A 145 16.53 26.42 -0.43
N ILE A 146 16.39 25.18 -0.87
CA ILE A 146 17.32 24.49 -1.73
C ILE A 146 16.63 24.18 -3.06
N SER A 147 17.35 24.34 -4.16
CA SER A 147 16.93 23.82 -5.46
C SER A 147 17.29 22.34 -5.57
N ALA A 148 17.20 21.78 -6.78
CA ALA A 148 17.60 20.40 -7.03
C ALA A 148 19.03 20.08 -6.56
N ILE A 149 19.21 18.87 -6.03
CA ILE A 149 20.48 18.28 -5.62
C ILE A 149 20.65 16.96 -6.37
N ALA A 150 21.78 16.75 -7.03
CA ALA A 150 22.01 15.49 -7.73
C ALA A 150 23.43 14.96 -7.53
N SER A 151 23.56 13.64 -7.56
CA SER A 151 24.84 12.94 -7.64
C SER A 151 24.63 11.57 -8.32
N LYS A 152 25.64 11.07 -9.01
CA LYS A 152 25.72 9.69 -9.45
C LYS A 152 26.08 8.73 -8.31
N GLN A 153 26.56 9.28 -7.20
CA GLN A 153 26.88 8.60 -5.96
C GLN A 153 25.83 8.98 -4.91
N ASN A 154 26.20 9.04 -3.63
CA ASN A 154 25.24 9.29 -2.56
C ASN A 154 24.91 10.78 -2.42
N VAL A 155 23.66 11.07 -2.05
CA VAL A 155 23.24 12.38 -1.56
C VAL A 155 22.79 12.23 -0.11
N SER A 156 23.40 12.98 0.80
CA SER A 156 23.03 13.02 2.22
C SER A 156 22.64 14.43 2.61
N ILE A 157 21.43 14.60 3.12
CA ILE A 157 20.88 15.88 3.59
C ILE A 157 20.50 15.73 5.05
N ASP A 158 21.19 16.41 5.95
CA ASP A 158 20.83 16.50 7.37
C ASP A 158 20.38 17.92 7.68
N VAL A 159 19.09 18.07 7.93
CA VAL A 159 18.41 19.33 8.26
C VAL A 159 17.70 19.23 9.61
N SER A 160 18.00 18.22 10.42
CA SER A 160 17.37 17.96 11.73
C SER A 160 17.47 19.14 12.72
N GLY A 161 18.45 20.02 12.54
CA GLY A 161 18.60 21.23 13.35
C GLY A 161 17.82 22.45 12.85
N VAL A 162 17.17 22.40 11.69
CA VAL A 162 16.43 23.53 11.09
C VAL A 162 15.07 23.69 11.78
N LYS A 163 14.62 24.92 12.00
CA LYS A 163 13.31 25.19 12.62
C LYS A 163 12.35 25.93 11.71
N GLY A 164 12.88 26.66 10.74
CA GLY A 164 12.08 27.31 9.69
C GLY A 164 11.60 26.31 8.63
N VAL A 165 10.95 26.84 7.60
CA VAL A 165 10.46 26.04 6.46
C VAL A 165 11.62 25.54 5.59
N ILE A 166 11.51 24.30 5.12
CA ILE A 166 12.43 23.68 4.16
C ILE A 166 11.70 23.46 2.84
N GLY A 167 12.31 23.89 1.73
CA GLY A 167 11.76 23.67 0.37
C GLY A 167 10.73 24.68 -0.11
N GLY A 168 10.55 25.80 0.62
CA GLY A 168 9.88 27.05 0.22
C GLY A 168 8.86 26.98 -0.93
N THR A 169 9.07 27.80 -1.97
CA THR A 169 8.18 27.90 -3.15
C THR A 169 8.45 26.83 -4.21
N THR A 170 9.56 26.12 -4.11
CA THR A 170 10.00 25.11 -5.07
C THR A 170 10.54 23.92 -4.31
N SER A 171 9.85 22.79 -4.38
CA SER A 171 10.32 21.57 -3.73
C SER A 171 11.52 21.00 -4.49
N PRO A 172 12.68 20.78 -3.83
CA PRO A 172 13.90 20.30 -4.47
C PRO A 172 13.72 18.88 -4.97
N ASN A 173 14.08 18.64 -6.23
CA ASN A 173 14.29 17.26 -6.70
C ASN A 173 15.65 16.76 -6.19
N ILE A 174 15.70 15.53 -5.70
CA ILE A 174 16.92 14.92 -5.17
C ILE A 174 17.21 13.65 -5.97
N THR A 175 18.42 13.51 -6.50
CA THR A 175 18.83 12.32 -7.25
C THR A 175 20.16 11.79 -6.75
N GLY A 176 20.25 10.51 -6.43
CA GLY A 176 21.46 9.86 -5.91
C GLY A 176 21.44 8.36 -6.19
N ALA A 177 22.60 7.70 -6.18
CA ALA A 177 22.66 6.24 -6.07
C ALA A 177 22.02 5.78 -4.75
N ASN A 178 22.30 6.48 -3.66
CA ASN A 178 21.54 6.41 -2.42
C ASN A 178 21.15 7.84 -2.03
N VAL A 179 19.95 8.01 -1.47
CA VAL A 179 19.48 9.29 -0.95
C VAL A 179 19.14 9.14 0.51
N THR A 180 19.76 9.95 1.36
CA THR A 180 19.42 10.04 2.79
C THR A 180 18.95 11.46 3.09
N VAL A 181 17.77 11.59 3.71
CA VAL A 181 17.27 12.85 4.25
C VAL A 181 16.95 12.67 5.73
N LYS A 182 17.61 13.42 6.59
CA LYS A 182 17.34 13.50 8.03
C LYS A 182 16.78 14.86 8.35
N ALA A 183 15.52 14.89 8.72
CA ALA A 183 14.74 16.07 8.93
C ALA A 183 13.83 15.83 10.13
N ASN A 184 14.37 15.30 11.24
CA ASN A 184 13.60 14.94 12.42
C ASN A 184 13.49 16.11 13.42
N GLY A 185 12.32 16.27 14.03
CA GLY A 185 12.04 17.30 15.04
C GLY A 185 11.88 18.72 14.49
N LEU A 186 11.56 18.86 13.19
CA LEU A 186 11.31 20.15 12.56
C LEU A 186 10.06 20.81 13.12
N ILE A 187 10.11 22.13 13.33
CA ILE A 187 8.91 22.92 13.69
C ILE A 187 8.20 23.44 12.43
N GLY A 188 8.97 23.83 11.42
CA GLY A 188 8.46 24.29 10.13
C GLY A 188 8.13 23.14 9.19
N ASN A 189 7.46 23.47 8.08
CA ASN A 189 7.14 22.48 7.05
C ASN A 189 8.39 22.04 6.29
N ILE A 190 8.40 20.79 5.84
CA ILE A 190 9.36 20.28 4.87
C ILE A 190 8.64 19.90 3.58
N SER A 191 9.16 20.38 2.46
CA SER A 191 8.66 20.04 1.13
C SER A 191 9.83 19.57 0.26
N LEU A 192 9.80 18.31 -0.15
CA LEU A 192 10.72 17.72 -1.12
C LEU A 192 9.96 17.46 -2.42
N GLY A 193 10.65 17.64 -3.55
CA GLY A 193 10.14 17.29 -4.87
C GLY A 193 10.25 15.79 -5.09
N THR A 194 10.58 15.39 -6.32
CA THR A 194 10.86 13.98 -6.62
C THR A 194 12.20 13.56 -6.01
N VAL A 195 12.22 12.39 -5.36
CA VAL A 195 13.43 11.73 -4.87
C VAL A 195 13.67 10.49 -5.73
N ASP A 196 14.72 10.48 -6.55
CA ASP A 196 14.96 9.40 -7.52
C ASP A 196 16.32 8.74 -7.33
N SER A 197 16.40 7.47 -7.73
CA SER A 197 17.68 6.80 -7.88
C SER A 197 18.39 7.29 -9.14
N GLN A 198 19.72 7.24 -9.16
CA GLN A 198 20.47 7.53 -10.38
C GLN A 198 20.28 6.45 -11.46
N ALA A 199 20.04 5.21 -11.04
CA ALA A 199 19.83 4.06 -11.91
C ALA A 199 18.66 3.23 -11.37
N ALA A 200 17.82 2.71 -12.25
CA ALA A 200 16.67 1.92 -11.86
C ALA A 200 17.08 0.63 -11.12
N GLY A 201 16.29 0.25 -10.11
CA GLY A 201 16.41 -1.00 -9.39
C GLY A 201 17.64 -1.13 -8.50
N VAL A 202 18.29 -0.02 -8.15
CA VAL A 202 19.45 -0.03 -7.26
C VAL A 202 19.36 1.04 -6.18
N GLY A 203 20.07 0.78 -5.08
CA GLY A 203 20.27 1.73 -3.99
C GLY A 203 19.06 1.92 -3.08
N THR A 204 19.18 2.88 -2.17
CA THR A 204 18.19 3.11 -1.12
C THR A 204 17.80 4.58 -1.01
N ALA A 205 16.51 4.84 -0.86
CA ALA A 205 16.00 6.09 -0.29
C ALA A 205 15.71 5.89 1.19
N ASP A 206 16.36 6.66 2.05
CA ASP A 206 16.15 6.67 3.51
C ASP A 206 15.75 8.08 3.96
N LEU A 207 14.45 8.27 4.18
CA LEU A 207 13.84 9.57 4.46
C LEU A 207 13.26 9.57 5.88
N ASN A 208 13.83 10.37 6.78
CA ASN A 208 13.45 10.42 8.18
C ASN A 208 12.95 11.82 8.58
N PHE A 209 11.67 11.89 8.92
CA PHE A 209 10.88 13.06 9.34
C PHE A 209 10.27 12.85 10.74
N ALA A 210 10.80 11.91 11.52
CA ALA A 210 10.19 11.53 12.78
C ALA A 210 10.13 12.69 13.78
N GLY A 211 8.98 12.86 14.44
CA GLY A 211 8.74 13.91 15.44
C GLY A 211 8.60 15.33 14.87
N ASP A 212 8.46 15.48 13.56
CA ASP A 212 8.24 16.80 12.95
C ASP A 212 6.88 17.37 13.34
N LEU A 213 6.84 18.60 13.81
CA LEU A 213 5.59 19.29 14.14
C LEU A 213 4.94 19.97 12.92
N GLY A 214 5.72 20.15 11.84
CA GLY A 214 5.26 20.75 10.58
C GLY A 214 4.62 19.75 9.62
N THR A 215 4.15 20.25 8.47
CA THR A 215 3.69 19.40 7.34
C THR A 215 4.90 18.75 6.67
N VAL A 216 4.78 17.46 6.37
CA VAL A 216 5.75 16.69 5.58
C VAL A 216 5.17 16.44 4.18
N THR A 217 5.76 17.06 3.17
CA THR A 217 5.42 16.82 1.76
C THR A 217 6.64 16.24 1.05
N VAL A 218 6.47 15.06 0.46
CA VAL A 218 7.45 14.43 -0.43
C VAL A 218 6.75 14.15 -1.75
N GLY A 219 7.37 14.51 -2.86
CA GLY A 219 6.89 14.11 -4.19
C GLY A 219 7.00 12.61 -4.41
N ASN A 220 7.18 12.19 -5.66
CA ASN A 220 7.37 10.78 -5.96
C ASN A 220 8.74 10.31 -5.45
N VAL A 221 8.82 9.07 -4.97
CA VAL A 221 10.08 8.41 -4.60
C VAL A 221 10.31 7.24 -5.56
N GLY A 222 11.37 7.31 -6.35
CA GLY A 222 11.66 6.34 -7.43
C GLY A 222 10.83 6.54 -8.69
N GLY A 223 10.20 7.70 -8.88
CA GLY A 223 9.28 7.99 -9.98
C GLY A 223 9.92 7.94 -11.37
N THR A 224 11.11 8.49 -11.56
CA THR A 224 11.83 8.44 -12.85
C THR A 224 12.74 7.22 -12.96
N SER A 225 13.32 6.81 -11.84
CA SER A 225 14.21 5.66 -11.73
C SER A 225 14.07 5.07 -10.33
N SER A 226 13.63 3.82 -10.25
CA SER A 226 13.33 3.16 -8.98
C SER A 226 14.56 2.95 -8.12
N PHE A 227 14.33 2.93 -6.81
CA PHE A 227 15.29 2.38 -5.86
C PHE A 227 15.14 0.86 -5.76
N ASP A 228 16.12 0.17 -5.19
CA ASP A 228 15.89 -1.20 -4.72
C ASP A 228 15.01 -1.18 -3.47
N THR A 229 15.31 -0.26 -2.53
CA THR A 229 14.60 -0.14 -1.26
C THR A 229 14.21 1.32 -0.96
N ILE A 230 13.00 1.53 -0.47
CA ILE A 230 12.53 2.83 0.05
C ILE A 230 12.16 2.66 1.53
N ASN A 231 12.73 3.51 2.39
CA ASN A 231 12.40 3.63 3.79
C ASN A 231 11.97 5.08 4.08
N ILE A 232 10.76 5.24 4.60
CA ILE A 232 10.23 6.53 5.03
C ILE A 232 9.78 6.40 6.47
N ASN A 233 10.41 7.16 7.36
CA ASN A 233 10.00 7.29 8.75
C ASN A 233 9.41 8.68 8.99
N ALA A 234 8.10 8.77 9.08
CA ALA A 234 7.31 9.95 9.39
C ALA A 234 6.46 9.70 10.66
N SER A 235 7.01 8.95 11.62
CA SER A 235 6.34 8.71 12.90
C SER A 235 6.21 9.99 13.72
N GLU A 236 5.12 10.13 14.46
CA GLU A 236 4.86 11.24 15.39
C GLU A 236 4.86 12.62 14.71
N VAL A 237 4.56 12.68 13.40
CA VAL A 237 4.41 13.96 12.71
C VAL A 237 3.13 14.65 13.19
N GLY A 238 3.28 15.89 13.67
CA GLY A 238 2.21 16.67 14.29
C GLY A 238 1.17 17.22 13.30
N ASN A 239 1.43 17.14 12.00
CA ASN A 239 0.58 17.68 10.95
C ASN A 239 0.39 16.67 9.79
N THR A 240 -0.11 17.13 8.65
CA THR A 240 -0.35 16.30 7.46
C THR A 240 0.95 15.70 6.92
N ILE A 241 0.87 14.43 6.53
CA ILE A 241 1.89 13.74 5.74
C ILE A 241 1.33 13.54 4.33
N SER A 242 2.07 13.99 3.31
CA SER A 242 1.73 13.78 1.89
C SER A 242 2.94 13.23 1.17
N ILE A 243 2.88 11.97 0.76
CA ILE A 243 3.92 11.27 0.02
C ILE A 243 3.36 10.90 -1.34
N GLY A 244 4.11 11.19 -2.41
CA GLY A 244 3.76 10.82 -3.78
C GLY A 244 3.81 9.30 -4.03
N THR A 245 3.92 8.91 -5.30
CA THR A 245 4.06 7.48 -5.64
C THR A 245 5.38 6.91 -5.16
N LEU A 246 5.39 5.67 -4.71
CA LEU A 246 6.58 4.95 -4.26
C LEU A 246 6.90 3.83 -5.25
N THR A 247 8.11 3.87 -5.81
CA THR A 247 8.53 2.93 -6.83
C THR A 247 9.85 2.27 -6.43
N ALA A 248 9.79 0.99 -6.06
CA ALA A 248 10.95 0.21 -5.61
C ALA A 248 10.94 -1.23 -6.14
N ASP A 249 12.10 -1.83 -6.30
CA ASP A 249 12.20 -3.18 -6.86
C ASP A 249 12.08 -4.29 -5.80
N ASN A 250 12.51 -4.03 -4.57
CA ASN A 250 12.56 -5.04 -3.51
C ASN A 250 11.68 -4.67 -2.30
N ALA A 251 11.86 -3.49 -1.70
CA ALA A 251 11.17 -3.18 -0.45
C ALA A 251 10.67 -1.73 -0.35
N VAL A 252 9.48 -1.56 0.20
CA VAL A 252 8.95 -0.25 0.63
C VAL A 252 8.52 -0.34 2.09
N THR A 253 9.07 0.52 2.93
CA THR A 253 8.67 0.71 4.33
C THR A 253 8.23 2.14 4.55
N VAL A 254 6.99 2.34 5.01
CA VAL A 254 6.46 3.63 5.46
C VAL A 254 5.99 3.49 6.89
N ASN A 255 6.64 4.19 7.81
CA ASN A 255 6.23 4.31 9.21
C ASN A 255 5.67 5.71 9.44
N ALA A 256 4.36 5.85 9.60
CA ALA A 256 3.69 7.07 10.01
C ALA A 256 3.00 6.93 11.36
N ASN A 257 3.47 5.98 12.20
CA ASN A 257 2.88 5.70 13.50
C ASN A 257 2.80 6.97 14.36
N GLY A 258 1.63 7.23 14.94
CA GLY A 258 1.41 8.37 15.83
C GLY A 258 1.29 9.72 15.11
N ALA A 259 1.14 9.75 13.79
CA ALA A 259 0.87 11.01 13.10
C ALA A 259 -0.50 11.59 13.52
N LEU A 260 -0.52 12.88 13.87
CA LEU A 260 -1.70 13.51 14.48
C LEU A 260 -2.76 13.95 13.47
N ASN A 261 -2.47 13.88 12.18
CA ASN A 261 -3.35 14.36 11.10
C ASN A 261 -3.40 13.39 9.92
N ASN A 262 -3.92 13.84 8.79
CA ASN A 262 -4.10 13.04 7.60
C ASN A 262 -2.77 12.51 7.06
N VAL A 263 -2.80 11.25 6.65
CA VAL A 263 -1.68 10.59 5.97
C VAL A 263 -2.12 10.22 4.56
N THR A 264 -1.43 10.78 3.56
CA THR A 264 -1.62 10.42 2.15
C THR A 264 -0.35 9.78 1.62
N ILE A 265 -0.48 8.57 1.09
CA ILE A 265 0.58 7.82 0.41
C ILE A 265 0.08 7.52 -0.99
N GLY A 266 0.88 7.86 -2.01
CA GLY A 266 0.56 7.51 -3.40
C GLY A 266 0.57 6.00 -3.65
N ALA A 267 0.42 5.61 -4.92
CA ALA A 267 0.51 4.21 -5.32
C ALA A 267 1.91 3.63 -5.03
N ILE A 268 1.97 2.35 -4.67
CA ILE A 268 3.21 1.61 -4.45
C ILE A 268 3.36 0.59 -5.57
N SER A 269 4.49 0.62 -6.28
CA SER A 269 4.72 -0.24 -7.45
C SER A 269 6.20 -0.53 -7.70
N GLN A 270 6.49 -1.44 -8.62
CA GLN A 270 7.85 -1.71 -9.06
C GLN A 270 8.35 -0.72 -10.11
N GLY A 271 9.66 -0.45 -10.14
CA GLY A 271 10.29 0.29 -11.22
C GLY A 271 10.49 -0.53 -12.48
N GLY A 272 10.24 0.07 -13.64
CA GLY A 272 10.32 -0.61 -14.92
C GLY A 272 11.72 -1.11 -15.28
N THR A 273 11.82 -2.40 -15.60
CA THR A 273 12.46 -3.01 -16.81
C THR A 273 12.49 -4.54 -16.71
N ALA A 274 12.27 -5.11 -15.53
CA ALA A 274 12.17 -6.56 -15.36
C ALA A 274 10.89 -7.08 -16.06
N VAL A 275 11.06 -7.75 -17.19
CA VAL A 275 9.96 -8.42 -17.90
C VAL A 275 9.33 -9.45 -16.96
N GLY A 276 8.07 -9.25 -16.60
CA GLY A 276 7.26 -10.22 -15.85
C GLY A 276 7.17 -10.01 -14.33
N LYS A 277 7.67 -8.89 -13.79
CA LYS A 277 7.37 -8.43 -12.43
C LYS A 277 6.69 -7.06 -12.49
N GLN A 278 5.65 -6.88 -11.69
CA GLN A 278 4.78 -5.69 -11.65
C GLN A 278 4.58 -5.17 -10.22
N GLY A 279 5.08 -5.89 -9.20
CA GLY A 279 4.96 -5.54 -7.78
C GLY A 279 6.30 -5.42 -7.04
N VAL A 280 6.25 -4.79 -5.87
CA VAL A 280 7.37 -4.73 -4.92
C VAL A 280 7.44 -6.06 -4.15
N ASN A 281 8.63 -6.61 -3.91
CA ASN A 281 8.75 -7.88 -3.20
C ASN A 281 8.11 -7.83 -1.79
N SER A 282 8.37 -6.77 -1.02
CA SER A 282 7.77 -6.57 0.31
C SER A 282 7.31 -5.13 0.54
N VAL A 283 6.13 -4.98 1.14
CA VAL A 283 5.58 -3.66 1.52
C VAL A 283 5.22 -3.66 3.00
N THR A 284 5.71 -2.68 3.74
CA THR A 284 5.33 -2.42 5.14
C THR A 284 4.79 -1.01 5.27
N ILE A 285 3.57 -0.88 5.79
CA ILE A 285 2.92 0.39 6.09
C ILE A 285 2.43 0.33 7.53
N ASP A 286 3.00 1.17 8.39
CA ASP A 286 2.59 1.29 9.79
C ASP A 286 1.96 2.67 10.01
N LEU A 287 0.63 2.71 10.08
CA LEU A 287 -0.16 3.88 10.43
C LEU A 287 -0.72 3.76 11.87
N SER A 288 -0.20 2.85 12.69
CA SER A 288 -0.73 2.66 14.04
C SER A 288 -0.71 3.97 14.83
N GLY A 289 -1.80 4.26 15.55
CA GLY A 289 -1.91 5.52 16.29
C GLY A 289 -2.10 6.77 15.43
N THR A 290 -2.24 6.69 14.11
CA THR A 290 -2.67 7.86 13.33
C THR A 290 -4.11 8.24 13.67
N LEU A 291 -4.38 9.54 13.81
CA LEU A 291 -5.70 10.05 14.21
C LEU A 291 -6.51 10.63 13.04
N GLY A 292 -5.85 11.06 11.97
CA GLY A 292 -6.49 11.65 10.80
C GLY A 292 -6.99 10.60 9.79
N THR A 293 -7.51 11.07 8.65
CA THR A 293 -7.88 10.19 7.55
C THR A 293 -6.64 9.66 6.85
N ASN A 294 -6.63 8.36 6.57
CA ASN A 294 -5.58 7.71 5.81
C ASN A 294 -6.04 7.49 4.36
N THR A 295 -5.21 7.87 3.39
CA THR A 295 -5.42 7.59 1.97
C THR A 295 -4.18 6.93 1.42
N ILE A 296 -4.33 5.73 0.87
CA ILE A 296 -3.25 4.96 0.27
C ILE A 296 -3.65 4.64 -1.15
N GLY A 297 -2.77 4.93 -2.11
CA GLY A 297 -2.94 4.48 -3.49
C GLY A 297 -2.89 2.95 -3.61
N THR A 298 -3.08 2.43 -4.82
CA THR A 298 -2.97 0.98 -5.04
C THR A 298 -1.58 0.48 -4.66
N ILE A 299 -1.54 -0.62 -3.89
CA ILE A 299 -0.32 -1.31 -3.52
C ILE A 299 -0.13 -2.50 -4.46
N LYS A 300 0.98 -2.57 -5.20
CA LYS A 300 1.38 -3.76 -5.96
C LYS A 300 2.47 -4.51 -5.21
N ALA A 301 2.18 -5.70 -4.70
CA ALA A 301 3.12 -6.51 -3.92
C ALA A 301 3.24 -7.94 -4.46
N ILE A 302 4.42 -8.55 -4.32
CA ILE A 302 4.70 -9.92 -4.79
C ILE A 302 4.58 -10.92 -3.63
N SER A 303 5.36 -10.73 -2.56
CA SER A 303 5.53 -11.76 -1.52
C SER A 303 4.83 -11.41 -0.22
N SER A 304 4.89 -10.14 0.20
CA SER A 304 4.31 -9.78 1.50
C SER A 304 3.82 -8.35 1.60
N LEU A 305 2.74 -8.20 2.37
CA LEU A 305 2.25 -6.93 2.90
C LEU A 305 2.23 -7.00 4.42
N THR A 306 2.73 -5.98 5.10
CA THR A 306 2.39 -5.69 6.49
C THR A 306 1.68 -4.35 6.52
N TYR A 307 0.46 -4.33 7.01
CA TYR A 307 -0.37 -3.14 7.08
C TYR A 307 -0.93 -2.98 8.49
N LYS A 308 -0.71 -1.81 9.10
CA LYS A 308 -1.35 -1.41 10.35
C LYS A 308 -2.14 -0.13 10.13
N ALA A 309 -3.44 -0.17 10.39
CA ALA A 309 -4.35 0.96 10.24
C ALA A 309 -4.17 2.00 11.37
N GLY A 310 -4.77 3.17 11.15
CA GLY A 310 -4.85 4.24 12.13
C GLY A 310 -5.93 3.99 13.18
N LEU A 311 -5.81 4.60 14.36
CA LEU A 311 -6.70 4.34 15.49
C LEU A 311 -8.15 4.71 15.18
N ASN A 312 -8.37 5.91 14.61
CA ASN A 312 -9.71 6.42 14.26
C ASN A 312 -9.87 6.63 12.74
N ALA A 313 -8.91 6.14 11.97
CA ALA A 313 -8.89 6.40 10.56
C ALA A 313 -9.86 5.44 9.88
N THR A 314 -10.94 5.97 9.32
CA THR A 314 -11.57 5.27 8.19
C THR A 314 -10.55 5.27 7.07
N ASN A 315 -10.14 4.09 6.61
CA ASN A 315 -9.60 3.96 5.27
C ASN A 315 -10.70 4.49 4.36
N GLY A 316 -10.50 5.65 3.73
CA GLY A 316 -11.59 6.43 3.10
C GLY A 316 -12.49 5.56 2.23
N ALA A 317 -13.74 5.98 1.95
CA ALA A 317 -14.82 5.13 1.41
C ALA A 317 -14.50 4.14 0.25
N ALA A 318 -13.41 4.37 -0.51
CA ALA A 318 -12.90 3.45 -1.54
C ALA A 318 -12.15 2.21 -0.99
N GLY A 319 -11.71 2.20 0.27
CA GLY A 319 -10.82 1.17 0.82
C GLY A 319 -9.38 1.23 0.28
N ILE A 320 -8.57 0.27 0.71
CA ILE A 320 -7.22 0.03 0.20
C ILE A 320 -7.30 -1.06 -0.87
N ASN A 321 -6.74 -0.75 -2.04
CA ASN A 321 -6.62 -1.72 -3.13
C ASN A 321 -5.20 -2.30 -3.15
N ILE A 322 -5.11 -3.61 -3.02
CA ILE A 322 -3.89 -4.40 -3.06
C ILE A 322 -3.94 -5.28 -4.31
N SER A 323 -3.01 -5.07 -5.23
CA SER A 323 -2.78 -5.96 -6.34
C SER A 323 -1.65 -6.93 -6.00
N VAL A 324 -1.96 -8.22 -6.05
CA VAL A 324 -1.01 -9.31 -5.77
C VAL A 324 -0.45 -9.79 -7.11
N ASP A 325 0.86 -9.66 -7.28
CA ASP A 325 1.57 -10.12 -8.46
C ASP A 325 2.45 -11.31 -8.09
N ASN A 326 1.94 -12.54 -8.21
CA ASN A 326 2.79 -13.70 -8.00
C ASN A 326 3.74 -13.92 -9.18
N ASP A 327 5.05 -13.89 -8.98
CA ASP A 327 5.98 -14.26 -10.04
C ASP A 327 6.08 -15.78 -10.28
N GLY A 328 5.22 -16.57 -9.63
CA GLY A 328 5.17 -18.03 -9.67
C GLY A 328 6.15 -18.69 -8.71
N THR A 329 6.89 -17.90 -7.93
CA THR A 329 7.89 -18.41 -6.99
C THR A 329 7.59 -18.05 -5.54
N HIS A 330 6.62 -17.17 -5.29
CA HIS A 330 6.30 -16.67 -3.96
C HIS A 330 4.84 -16.96 -3.59
N ASN A 331 4.62 -17.34 -2.34
CA ASN A 331 3.30 -17.27 -1.75
C ASN A 331 3.11 -15.84 -1.21
N PHE A 332 1.95 -15.26 -1.42
CA PHE A 332 1.63 -13.93 -0.89
C PHE A 332 1.10 -14.05 0.53
N THR A 333 1.67 -13.28 1.46
CA THR A 333 1.19 -13.17 2.84
C THR A 333 0.91 -11.72 3.23
N ALA A 334 -0.30 -11.45 3.73
CA ALA A 334 -0.63 -10.16 4.33
C ALA A 334 -0.80 -10.28 5.85
N ASP A 335 -0.04 -9.48 6.60
CA ASP A 335 -0.19 -9.28 8.04
C ASP A 335 -0.96 -7.96 8.27
N LEU A 336 -2.20 -8.08 8.73
CA LEU A 336 -3.17 -7.00 8.75
C LEU A 336 -3.54 -6.68 10.21
N THR A 337 -3.30 -5.44 10.62
CA THR A 337 -3.78 -4.90 11.89
C THR A 337 -4.72 -3.73 11.58
N GLY A 338 -5.98 -3.84 11.93
CA GLY A 338 -6.96 -2.75 11.72
C GLY A 338 -7.08 -1.80 12.91
N GLY A 339 -7.95 -0.81 12.76
CA GLY A 339 -8.19 0.27 13.71
C GLY A 339 -9.47 0.10 14.54
N ASP A 340 -10.01 1.22 15.04
CA ASP A 340 -11.40 1.29 15.55
C ASP A 340 -12.37 1.79 14.44
N GLY A 341 -11.85 2.09 13.25
CA GLY A 341 -12.61 2.60 12.10
C GLY A 341 -12.78 1.53 11.03
N ASN A 342 -13.78 1.72 10.16
CA ASN A 342 -14.08 0.76 9.10
C ASN A 342 -12.92 0.60 8.11
N ASP A 343 -12.41 -0.61 8.02
CA ASP A 343 -11.32 -1.03 7.15
C ASP A 343 -11.85 -1.84 5.97
N LYS A 344 -11.58 -1.38 4.76
CA LYS A 344 -11.92 -2.10 3.53
C LYS A 344 -10.66 -2.43 2.76
N LEU A 345 -10.38 -3.72 2.60
CA LEU A 345 -9.18 -4.23 1.93
C LEU A 345 -9.58 -5.11 0.75
N THR A 346 -9.11 -4.75 -0.45
CA THR A 346 -9.39 -5.51 -1.68
C THR A 346 -8.09 -6.06 -2.23
N PHE A 347 -7.97 -7.38 -2.31
CA PHE A 347 -6.87 -8.12 -2.91
C PHE A 347 -7.28 -8.59 -4.30
N THR A 348 -6.49 -8.25 -5.32
CA THR A 348 -6.73 -8.67 -6.71
C THR A 348 -5.48 -9.32 -7.27
N LEU A 349 -5.60 -10.56 -7.74
CA LEU A 349 -4.49 -11.25 -8.40
C LEU A 349 -4.28 -10.65 -9.80
N LEU A 350 -3.03 -10.40 -10.18
CA LEU A 350 -2.68 -9.77 -11.46
C LEU A 350 -2.28 -10.73 -12.56
N ASN A 351 -1.91 -11.97 -12.22
CA ASN A 351 -1.38 -12.91 -13.19
C ASN A 351 -1.91 -14.32 -12.98
N ASP A 352 -1.80 -15.09 -14.04
CA ASP A 352 -2.41 -16.39 -14.21
C ASP A 352 -1.41 -17.48 -13.77
N LYS A 353 -1.02 -17.46 -12.49
CA LYS A 353 -0.13 -18.47 -11.87
C LYS A 353 -0.82 -19.08 -10.64
N SER A 354 -0.33 -20.25 -10.22
CA SER A 354 -0.82 -20.90 -9.00
C SER A 354 -0.39 -20.09 -7.78
N ASP A 355 -1.38 -19.57 -7.06
CA ASP A 355 -1.16 -18.55 -6.03
C ASP A 355 -1.65 -19.05 -4.68
N VAL A 356 -0.87 -18.79 -3.63
CA VAL A 356 -1.32 -18.90 -2.25
C VAL A 356 -1.43 -17.49 -1.70
N ILE A 357 -2.61 -17.12 -1.22
CA ILE A 357 -2.90 -15.89 -0.51
C ILE A 357 -3.25 -16.26 0.92
N THR A 358 -2.37 -15.88 1.84
CA THR A 358 -2.61 -16.02 3.27
C THR A 358 -2.83 -14.64 3.88
N LEU A 359 -4.01 -14.43 4.46
CA LEU A 359 -4.33 -13.23 5.22
C LEU A 359 -4.34 -13.60 6.70
N LYS A 360 -3.64 -12.81 7.52
CA LYS A 360 -3.56 -13.03 8.96
C LYS A 360 -3.60 -11.72 9.73
N GLY A 361 -3.91 -11.80 11.02
CA GLY A 361 -3.92 -10.68 11.94
C GLY A 361 -5.30 -10.40 12.52
N ASN A 362 -5.57 -9.13 12.83
CA ASN A 362 -6.76 -8.70 13.55
C ASN A 362 -7.18 -7.32 13.04
N LEU A 363 -8.37 -7.20 12.44
CA LEU A 363 -8.85 -5.93 11.90
C LEU A 363 -9.45 -4.98 12.97
N GLY A 364 -9.48 -5.41 14.22
CA GLY A 364 -9.80 -4.53 15.35
C GLY A 364 -11.30 -4.37 15.53
N GLY A 365 -11.76 -3.12 15.57
CA GLY A 365 -13.17 -2.78 15.67
C GLY A 365 -13.58 -1.89 14.51
N GLY A 366 -14.84 -1.93 14.13
CA GLY A 366 -15.32 -1.21 12.96
C GLY A 366 -16.38 -2.02 12.24
N THR A 367 -16.67 -1.63 11.00
CA THR A 367 -17.33 -2.50 10.02
C THR A 367 -16.32 -2.81 8.93
N ASP A 368 -15.57 -3.89 9.12
CA ASP A 368 -14.41 -4.24 8.33
C ASP A 368 -14.76 -5.26 7.26
N SER A 369 -14.17 -5.12 6.07
CA SER A 369 -14.48 -5.98 4.94
C SER A 369 -13.24 -6.35 4.13
N ILE A 370 -13.18 -7.63 3.80
CA ILE A 370 -12.16 -8.20 2.93
C ILE A 370 -12.78 -8.57 1.59
N THR A 371 -12.09 -8.28 0.50
CA THR A 371 -12.38 -8.88 -0.79
C THR A 371 -11.13 -9.52 -1.35
N VAL A 372 -11.23 -10.77 -1.80
CA VAL A 372 -10.19 -11.44 -2.57
C VAL A 372 -10.76 -11.82 -3.93
N ASP A 373 -10.18 -11.26 -4.99
CA ASP A 373 -10.62 -11.45 -6.37
C ASP A 373 -9.50 -12.10 -7.20
N ALA A 374 -9.57 -13.43 -7.34
CA ALA A 374 -8.75 -14.18 -8.28
C ALA A 374 -9.39 -14.32 -9.67
N ALA A 375 -10.73 -14.26 -9.76
CA ALA A 375 -11.49 -14.52 -10.99
C ALA A 375 -11.30 -13.48 -12.11
N THR A 376 -10.92 -12.25 -11.78
CA THR A 376 -10.90 -11.16 -12.77
C THR A 376 -9.80 -11.32 -13.82
N ASN A 377 -8.62 -11.83 -13.42
CA ASN A 377 -7.45 -11.90 -14.29
C ASN A 377 -6.91 -13.33 -14.49
N VAL A 378 -7.29 -14.28 -13.64
CA VAL A 378 -6.83 -15.69 -13.70
C VAL A 378 -7.91 -16.52 -14.40
N THR A 379 -7.74 -16.73 -15.71
CA THR A 379 -8.79 -17.29 -16.58
C THR A 379 -8.45 -18.66 -17.14
N THR A 380 -7.25 -19.19 -16.89
CA THR A 380 -6.89 -20.54 -17.37
C THR A 380 -7.17 -21.60 -16.32
N ALA A 381 -7.99 -22.59 -16.70
CA ALA A 381 -8.49 -23.69 -15.85
C ALA A 381 -7.42 -24.59 -15.19
N THR A 382 -6.13 -24.35 -15.44
CA THR A 382 -5.02 -25.09 -14.82
C THR A 382 -4.44 -24.42 -13.59
N ASN A 383 -4.86 -23.19 -13.29
CA ASN A 383 -4.37 -22.45 -12.14
C ASN A 383 -5.26 -22.72 -10.94
N ASN A 384 -4.62 -23.19 -9.88
CA ASN A 384 -5.28 -23.41 -8.61
C ASN A 384 -4.87 -22.28 -7.68
N VAL A 385 -5.85 -21.60 -7.09
CA VAL A 385 -5.61 -20.58 -6.08
C VAL A 385 -5.96 -21.13 -4.71
N THR A 386 -5.08 -20.89 -3.75
CA THR A 386 -5.35 -21.10 -2.33
C THR A 386 -5.61 -19.76 -1.66
N ILE A 387 -6.78 -19.58 -1.06
CA ILE A 387 -7.12 -18.42 -0.24
C ILE A 387 -7.27 -18.91 1.21
N ASP A 388 -6.51 -18.35 2.13
CA ASP A 388 -6.47 -18.78 3.54
C ASP A 388 -6.70 -17.59 4.48
N LEU A 389 -7.87 -17.57 5.14
CA LEU A 389 -8.27 -16.56 6.13
C LEU A 389 -8.23 -17.10 7.57
N THR A 390 -7.77 -18.34 7.79
CA THR A 390 -7.89 -19.05 9.09
C THR A 390 -7.20 -18.33 10.27
N ASN A 391 -6.26 -17.44 9.98
CA ASN A 391 -5.53 -16.65 10.98
C ASN A 391 -5.86 -15.15 10.94
N LEU A 392 -6.91 -14.77 10.22
CA LEU A 392 -7.48 -13.44 10.24
C LEU A 392 -8.70 -13.42 11.17
N SER A 393 -8.86 -12.35 11.93
CA SER A 393 -9.93 -12.22 12.92
C SER A 393 -10.51 -10.81 12.91
N ASN A 394 -11.74 -10.69 13.43
CA ASN A 394 -12.44 -9.43 13.64
C ASN A 394 -12.72 -8.68 12.33
N TYR A 395 -13.10 -9.39 11.27
CA TYR A 395 -13.66 -8.75 10.09
C TYR A 395 -15.17 -8.98 10.07
N ASP A 396 -15.98 -8.01 9.65
CA ASP A 396 -17.44 -8.19 9.63
C ASP A 396 -17.88 -9.05 8.45
N SER A 397 -17.18 -8.96 7.32
CA SER A 397 -17.49 -9.76 6.14
C SER A 397 -16.30 -9.99 5.21
N SER A 398 -16.30 -11.12 4.52
CA SER A 398 -15.42 -11.34 3.38
C SER A 398 -16.20 -11.66 2.10
N THR A 399 -15.61 -11.29 0.96
CA THR A 399 -16.07 -11.70 -0.37
C THR A 399 -14.93 -12.34 -1.12
N LEU A 400 -15.06 -13.62 -1.41
CA LEU A 400 -14.01 -14.45 -1.97
C LEU A 400 -14.42 -14.94 -3.35
N LYS A 401 -13.52 -14.79 -4.33
CA LYS A 401 -13.65 -15.34 -5.67
C LYS A 401 -12.40 -16.15 -5.98
N GLY A 402 -12.59 -17.45 -6.19
CA GLY A 402 -11.59 -18.33 -6.79
C GLY A 402 -11.21 -17.92 -8.23
N SER A 403 -10.34 -18.69 -8.85
CA SER A 403 -9.88 -18.54 -10.24
C SER A 403 -10.55 -19.55 -11.17
N ALA A 404 -10.19 -19.56 -12.45
CA ALA A 404 -10.47 -20.73 -13.29
C ALA A 404 -9.56 -21.89 -12.85
N GLY A 405 -10.08 -22.91 -12.17
CA GLY A 405 -9.32 -24.11 -11.80
C GLY A 405 -9.84 -24.76 -10.52
N ASN A 406 -9.06 -25.66 -9.93
CA ASN A 406 -9.44 -26.31 -8.68
C ASN A 406 -8.91 -25.50 -7.50
N ASP A 407 -9.73 -24.63 -6.93
CA ASP A 407 -9.28 -23.76 -5.85
C ASP A 407 -9.43 -24.41 -4.47
N THR A 408 -8.64 -23.90 -3.51
CA THR A 408 -8.77 -24.25 -2.10
C THR A 408 -9.02 -22.98 -1.30
N ILE A 409 -10.19 -22.89 -0.69
CA ILE A 409 -10.61 -21.75 0.11
C ILE A 409 -10.71 -22.22 1.55
N LYS A 410 -10.04 -21.53 2.46
CA LYS A 410 -10.18 -21.73 3.90
C LYS A 410 -10.73 -20.46 4.52
N LEU A 411 -11.92 -20.60 5.07
CA LEU A 411 -12.71 -19.52 5.63
C LEU A 411 -12.21 -19.13 7.03
N GLY A 412 -12.59 -17.95 7.48
CA GLY A 412 -12.35 -17.52 8.85
C GLY A 412 -13.50 -17.92 9.76
N ASN A 413 -13.61 -17.27 10.92
CA ASN A 413 -14.73 -17.50 11.85
C ASN A 413 -15.84 -16.44 11.74
N ASP A 414 -15.68 -15.48 10.82
CA ASP A 414 -16.62 -14.37 10.64
C ASP A 414 -17.52 -14.63 9.41
N VAL A 415 -18.23 -13.64 8.86
CA VAL A 415 -19.20 -13.87 7.77
C VAL A 415 -18.50 -13.92 6.41
N ASP A 416 -18.47 -15.08 5.77
CA ASP A 416 -17.81 -15.24 4.48
C ASP A 416 -18.80 -15.44 3.34
N THR A 417 -18.58 -14.75 2.21
CA THR A 417 -19.32 -14.99 0.97
C THR A 417 -18.37 -15.49 -0.11
N PHE A 418 -18.58 -16.71 -0.57
CA PHE A 418 -17.88 -17.23 -1.74
C PHE A 418 -18.73 -17.10 -3.00
N ILE A 419 -18.19 -16.44 -4.03
CA ILE A 419 -18.91 -16.18 -5.29
C ILE A 419 -18.42 -17.09 -6.40
N PHE A 420 -19.35 -17.83 -7.00
CA PHE A 420 -19.17 -18.54 -8.27
C PHE A 420 -19.73 -17.72 -9.43
N ASN A 421 -18.89 -17.41 -10.41
CA ASN A 421 -19.16 -16.66 -11.62
C ASN A 421 -18.59 -17.39 -12.86
N ALA A 422 -18.81 -16.86 -14.07
CA ALA A 422 -18.45 -17.54 -15.31
C ALA A 422 -16.93 -17.79 -15.45
N ASN A 423 -16.12 -16.99 -14.77
CA ASN A 423 -14.67 -17.04 -14.84
C ASN A 423 -14.05 -17.99 -13.80
N ASN A 424 -14.77 -18.36 -12.73
CA ASN A 424 -14.32 -19.32 -11.72
C ASN A 424 -15.27 -20.52 -11.53
N ALA A 425 -16.22 -20.74 -12.43
CA ALA A 425 -17.11 -21.90 -12.39
C ALA A 425 -16.49 -23.18 -12.98
N ASN A 426 -15.27 -23.08 -13.55
CA ASN A 426 -14.59 -24.17 -14.22
C ASN A 426 -13.54 -24.78 -13.29
N GLY A 427 -13.90 -25.86 -12.59
CA GLY A 427 -13.00 -26.63 -11.73
C GLY A 427 -13.72 -27.20 -10.52
N ASN A 428 -12.99 -28.00 -9.73
CA ASN A 428 -13.46 -28.61 -8.50
C ASN A 428 -12.90 -27.84 -7.31
N ASP A 429 -13.69 -26.90 -6.80
CA ASP A 429 -13.30 -26.10 -5.64
C ASP A 429 -13.52 -26.85 -4.33
N THR A 430 -12.59 -26.64 -3.39
CA THR A 430 -12.66 -27.13 -2.02
C THR A 430 -12.81 -25.94 -1.07
N ILE A 431 -13.93 -25.88 -0.36
CA ILE A 431 -14.17 -24.87 0.68
C ILE A 431 -14.09 -25.57 2.04
N ASN A 432 -13.18 -25.11 2.88
CA ASN A 432 -12.97 -25.59 4.25
C ASN A 432 -13.49 -24.57 5.26
N ASP A 433 -13.85 -25.08 6.44
CA ASP A 433 -14.25 -24.28 7.61
C ASP A 433 -15.54 -23.46 7.39
N PHE A 434 -16.43 -23.95 6.52
CA PHE A 434 -17.72 -23.31 6.25
C PHE A 434 -18.67 -23.38 7.46
N GLN A 435 -19.24 -22.25 7.84
CA GLN A 435 -20.10 -22.05 9.00
C GLN A 435 -21.53 -21.63 8.59
N ILE A 436 -22.47 -21.63 9.54
CA ILE A 436 -23.90 -21.33 9.27
C ILE A 436 -24.13 -19.91 8.76
N GLN A 437 -23.27 -18.98 9.15
CA GLN A 437 -23.32 -17.58 8.73
C GLN A 437 -22.76 -17.34 7.33
N ASP A 438 -22.02 -18.32 6.77
CA ASP A 438 -21.38 -18.19 5.48
C ASP A 438 -22.38 -18.38 4.34
N LYS A 439 -22.02 -17.81 3.19
CA LYS A 439 -22.86 -17.76 2.01
C LYS A 439 -22.13 -18.27 0.77
N LEU A 440 -22.84 -19.07 -0.02
CA LEU A 440 -22.47 -19.36 -1.39
C LEU A 440 -23.34 -18.53 -2.34
N ASP A 441 -22.71 -17.70 -3.17
CA ASP A 441 -23.37 -16.93 -4.21
C ASP A 441 -23.10 -17.54 -5.58
N MET A 442 -24.11 -18.21 -6.14
CA MET A 442 -24.04 -18.89 -7.42
C MET A 442 -24.64 -18.02 -8.52
N ASN A 443 -23.82 -17.12 -9.09
CA ASN A 443 -24.27 -16.15 -10.09
C ASN A 443 -24.23 -16.69 -11.53
N THR A 444 -23.95 -17.99 -11.78
CA THR A 444 -23.92 -18.55 -13.13
C THR A 444 -24.48 -19.96 -13.30
N ASN A 445 -25.05 -20.21 -14.47
CA ASN A 445 -25.56 -21.51 -14.92
C ASN A 445 -24.44 -22.52 -15.27
N LEU A 446 -23.17 -22.25 -14.96
CA LEU A 446 -21.99 -22.90 -15.55
C LEU A 446 -21.16 -23.77 -14.57
N LEU A 447 -21.71 -24.19 -13.42
CA LEU A 447 -20.97 -25.01 -12.45
C LEU A 447 -20.57 -26.41 -12.98
N THR A 448 -19.35 -26.86 -12.69
CA THR A 448 -18.92 -28.26 -12.83
C THR A 448 -18.35 -28.79 -11.50
N GLY A 449 -19.19 -29.19 -10.56
CA GLY A 449 -18.79 -29.85 -9.31
C GLY A 449 -18.26 -28.93 -8.20
N ILE A 450 -18.92 -28.92 -7.03
CA ILE A 450 -18.47 -28.18 -5.83
C ILE A 450 -18.38 -29.16 -4.66
N THR A 451 -17.28 -29.12 -3.90
CA THR A 451 -17.13 -29.86 -2.63
C THR A 451 -17.03 -28.89 -1.45
N VAL A 452 -17.99 -28.96 -0.54
CA VAL A 452 -17.99 -28.17 0.72
C VAL A 452 -17.72 -29.11 1.90
N LEU A 453 -16.72 -28.78 2.71
CA LEU A 453 -16.33 -29.53 3.92
C LEU A 453 -16.70 -28.72 5.15
N ASP A 454 -17.69 -29.20 5.91
CA ASP A 454 -18.14 -28.61 7.18
C ASP A 454 -17.31 -29.17 8.36
N ALA A 455 -16.74 -28.29 9.18
CA ALA A 455 -15.94 -28.64 10.35
C ALA A 455 -16.74 -28.78 11.66
N ASN A 456 -18.04 -28.41 11.72
CA ASN A 456 -18.76 -28.21 12.98
C ASN A 456 -20.27 -28.58 12.94
N ALA A 457 -20.64 -29.75 12.41
CA ALA A 457 -22.02 -30.28 12.54
C ALA A 457 -22.36 -30.86 13.95
N GLY A 458 -21.99 -30.15 15.02
CA GLY A 458 -22.21 -30.55 16.42
C GLY A 458 -23.53 -30.10 17.05
N GLY A 459 -24.37 -29.34 16.35
CA GLY A 459 -25.64 -28.82 16.89
C GLY A 459 -26.73 -28.84 15.82
N GLY A 460 -27.91 -29.36 16.17
CA GLY A 460 -29.04 -29.54 15.26
C GLY A 460 -29.79 -28.25 14.92
N ASP A 461 -29.11 -27.28 14.32
CA ASP A 461 -29.73 -26.06 13.77
C ASP A 461 -29.81 -26.12 12.24
N SER A 462 -30.91 -25.62 11.68
CA SER A 462 -31.26 -25.70 10.26
C SER A 462 -30.38 -24.80 9.39
N TRP A 463 -29.92 -25.37 8.28
CA TRP A 463 -29.09 -24.75 7.26
C TRP A 463 -29.91 -23.86 6.31
N ASP A 464 -29.56 -22.57 6.18
CA ASP A 464 -30.25 -21.54 5.37
C ASP A 464 -29.33 -20.88 4.30
N GLY A 465 -28.21 -21.54 3.94
CA GLY A 465 -27.07 -20.91 3.27
C GLY A 465 -27.10 -20.75 1.73
N PHE A 466 -28.25 -20.91 1.06
CA PHE A 466 -28.34 -20.83 -0.41
C PHE A 466 -29.21 -19.65 -0.86
N SER A 467 -28.64 -18.67 -1.57
CA SER A 467 -29.44 -17.66 -2.29
C SER A 467 -29.15 -17.74 -3.79
N SER A 468 -30.19 -17.87 -4.61
CA SER A 468 -30.07 -17.80 -6.07
C SER A 468 -30.65 -16.49 -6.62
N ASN A 469 -30.05 -15.92 -7.66
CA ASN A 469 -30.57 -14.74 -8.35
C ASN A 469 -31.53 -15.19 -9.50
N PRO A 470 -32.83 -14.85 -9.47
CA PRO A 470 -33.87 -15.55 -10.25
C PRO A 470 -33.96 -15.20 -11.75
N ALA A 471 -33.02 -14.45 -12.33
CA ALA A 471 -33.26 -13.84 -13.64
C ALA A 471 -32.89 -14.67 -14.89
N ALA A 472 -32.31 -15.87 -14.81
CA ALA A 472 -31.86 -16.57 -16.03
C ALA A 472 -31.68 -18.11 -15.97
N ALA A 473 -32.44 -18.87 -15.18
CA ALA A 473 -32.23 -20.32 -15.08
C ALA A 473 -33.01 -21.12 -16.16
N THR A 474 -32.34 -21.49 -17.25
CA THR A 474 -32.76 -22.59 -18.14
C THR A 474 -31.66 -23.64 -18.18
N ASP A 475 -31.95 -24.82 -17.63
CA ASP A 475 -31.18 -26.08 -17.67
C ASP A 475 -30.15 -26.33 -16.53
N ILE A 476 -30.49 -27.27 -15.62
CA ILE A 476 -29.65 -27.73 -14.48
C ILE A 476 -29.32 -29.23 -14.60
N SER A 477 -29.40 -29.82 -15.80
CA SER A 477 -29.47 -31.28 -16.01
C SER A 477 -28.23 -32.14 -15.69
N SER A 478 -27.16 -31.63 -15.06
CA SER A 478 -25.95 -32.44 -14.79
C SER A 478 -25.04 -32.03 -13.61
N LYS A 479 -25.54 -31.30 -12.60
CA LYS A 479 -24.68 -30.63 -11.63
C LYS A 479 -25.02 -31.02 -10.19
N ALA A 480 -24.08 -31.66 -9.49
CA ALA A 480 -24.21 -32.02 -8.07
C ALA A 480 -23.33 -31.09 -7.21
N VAL A 481 -23.95 -30.45 -6.21
CA VAL A 481 -23.22 -29.89 -5.07
C VAL A 481 -23.13 -31.00 -4.03
N ILE A 482 -21.91 -31.37 -3.62
CA ILE A 482 -21.70 -32.40 -2.58
C ILE A 482 -21.27 -31.69 -1.30
N ILE A 483 -22.13 -31.77 -0.28
CA ILE A 483 -21.87 -31.22 1.05
C ILE A 483 -21.52 -32.38 1.97
N TYR A 484 -20.32 -32.35 2.53
CA TYR A 484 -19.88 -33.32 3.51
C TYR A 484 -20.03 -32.73 4.91
N SER A 485 -20.88 -33.34 5.74
CA SER A 485 -20.91 -33.12 7.19
C SER A 485 -19.91 -34.08 7.85
N SER A 486 -18.94 -33.54 8.57
CA SER A 486 -17.93 -34.33 9.29
C SER A 486 -18.46 -35.02 10.56
N ALA A 487 -19.73 -34.82 10.93
CA ALA A 487 -20.34 -35.42 12.13
C ALA A 487 -21.10 -36.73 11.88
N ILE A 488 -20.97 -37.36 10.70
CA ILE A 488 -21.52 -38.69 10.49
C ILE A 488 -20.46 -39.74 10.83
N THR A 489 -20.53 -40.24 12.07
CA THR A 489 -19.80 -41.45 12.47
C THR A 489 -20.19 -42.61 11.56
N SER A 490 -19.25 -43.02 10.70
CA SER A 490 -19.22 -44.26 9.89
C SER A 490 -20.54 -44.66 9.22
N GLY A 491 -20.69 -44.34 7.93
CA GLY A 491 -21.70 -45.02 7.09
C GLY A 491 -22.05 -44.37 5.76
N SER A 492 -21.94 -43.05 5.59
CA SER A 492 -22.52 -42.40 4.41
C SER A 492 -21.60 -42.39 3.19
N GLN A 493 -22.09 -42.93 2.07
CA GLN A 493 -21.51 -42.72 0.73
C GLN A 493 -22.56 -42.26 -0.29
N LEU A 494 -22.06 -41.38 -1.17
CA LEU A 494 -22.46 -41.00 -2.52
C LEU A 494 -23.85 -41.43 -3.03
N VAL A 495 -24.72 -40.45 -3.29
CA VAL A 495 -25.84 -40.61 -4.24
C VAL A 495 -25.52 -39.81 -5.51
N THR A 496 -25.27 -40.51 -6.62
CA THR A 496 -25.22 -39.94 -7.96
C THR A 496 -26.60 -39.44 -8.39
N ALA A 497 -26.66 -38.22 -8.94
CA ALA A 497 -27.87 -37.60 -9.45
C ALA A 497 -28.58 -38.47 -10.51
N LEU A 498 -29.90 -38.68 -10.33
CA LEU A 498 -30.78 -39.31 -11.31
C LEU A 498 -31.20 -38.30 -12.38
N ASN A 499 -31.19 -38.75 -13.63
CA ASN A 499 -31.66 -38.01 -14.79
C ASN A 499 -33.19 -37.82 -14.74
N ALA A 500 -33.68 -36.64 -15.14
CA ALA A 500 -35.11 -36.36 -15.22
C ALA A 500 -35.77 -37.29 -16.27
N GLY A 501 -36.51 -38.29 -15.78
CA GLY A 501 -37.24 -39.26 -16.61
C GLY A 501 -36.99 -40.75 -16.31
N GLY A 502 -36.11 -41.08 -15.35
CA GLY A 502 -35.89 -42.46 -14.92
C GLY A 502 -36.91 -42.95 -13.89
N SER A 503 -37.48 -44.14 -14.11
CA SER A 503 -38.28 -44.86 -13.10
C SER A 503 -37.45 -45.12 -11.82
N PHE A 504 -38.09 -44.99 -10.64
CA PHE A 504 -37.52 -45.16 -9.28
C PHE A 504 -37.00 -46.57 -8.94
N ALA A 505 -36.72 -47.41 -9.92
CA ALA A 505 -36.59 -48.85 -9.70
C ALA A 505 -35.27 -49.31 -9.07
N ASN A 506 -34.26 -48.45 -8.88
CA ASN A 506 -32.95 -48.85 -8.31
C ASN A 506 -32.29 -47.71 -7.51
N LEU A 507 -32.84 -47.37 -6.35
CA LEU A 507 -32.10 -46.63 -5.32
C LEU A 507 -31.56 -47.68 -4.33
N ASP A 508 -30.29 -48.07 -4.48
CA ASP A 508 -29.59 -49.00 -3.58
C ASP A 508 -28.66 -48.17 -2.67
N LEU A 509 -28.98 -48.08 -1.38
CA LEU A 509 -28.11 -47.47 -0.38
C LEU A 509 -27.11 -48.57 0.04
N ALA A 510 -26.06 -48.76 -0.76
CA ALA A 510 -25.13 -49.87 -0.54
C ALA A 510 -24.35 -49.69 0.79
N SER A 511 -24.79 -50.39 1.85
CA SER A 511 -24.08 -50.42 3.14
C SER A 511 -22.82 -51.28 3.05
N THR A 512 -21.67 -50.73 3.50
CA THR A 512 -20.50 -51.56 3.82
C THR A 512 -20.69 -52.15 5.21
N ALA A 513 -21.32 -53.33 5.27
CA ALA A 513 -21.29 -54.28 6.39
C ALA A 513 -21.28 -53.66 7.81
N GLY A 514 -22.36 -53.00 8.18
CA GLY A 514 -22.61 -52.53 9.54
C GLY A 514 -24.07 -52.12 9.68
N ALA A 515 -24.80 -52.70 10.63
CA ALA A 515 -26.22 -52.49 10.82
C ALA A 515 -26.51 -51.07 11.35
N GLY A 516 -26.79 -50.13 10.44
CA GLY A 516 -27.42 -48.84 10.71
C GLY A 516 -28.63 -48.67 9.80
N ASN A 517 -29.71 -48.06 10.31
CA ASN A 517 -30.82 -47.65 9.47
C ASN A 517 -30.41 -46.35 8.77
N ASP A 518 -30.18 -46.41 7.45
CA ASP A 518 -29.93 -45.22 6.65
C ASP A 518 -31.25 -44.53 6.30
N ALA A 519 -31.31 -43.20 6.48
CA ALA A 519 -32.46 -42.38 6.14
C ALA A 519 -32.01 -41.16 5.34
N ALA A 520 -32.75 -40.85 4.26
CA ALA A 520 -32.54 -39.65 3.46
C ALA A 520 -33.87 -38.90 3.28
N VAL A 521 -33.79 -37.56 3.35
CA VAL A 521 -34.89 -36.67 2.97
C VAL A 521 -34.63 -36.19 1.56
N VAL A 522 -35.54 -36.49 0.63
CA VAL A 522 -35.41 -36.11 -0.77
C VAL A 522 -36.48 -35.07 -1.11
N PHE A 523 -36.06 -33.90 -1.58
CA PHE A 523 -36.95 -32.89 -2.13
C PHE A 523 -37.09 -33.10 -3.64
N VAL A 524 -38.32 -33.36 -4.10
CA VAL A 524 -38.61 -33.49 -5.53
C VAL A 524 -39.51 -32.34 -5.94
N ALA A 525 -38.97 -31.41 -6.73
CA ALA A 525 -39.75 -30.36 -7.37
C ALA A 525 -40.04 -30.77 -8.82
N ASP A 526 -41.31 -30.92 -9.18
CA ASP A 526 -41.71 -31.23 -10.56
C ASP A 526 -41.77 -29.96 -11.41
N SER A 527 -40.64 -29.63 -12.06
CA SER A 527 -40.52 -28.55 -13.05
C SER A 527 -40.73 -27.11 -12.53
N ALA A 528 -40.23 -26.14 -13.30
CA ALA A 528 -40.24 -24.71 -12.99
C ALA A 528 -41.65 -24.05 -12.93
N ALA A 529 -42.73 -24.84 -13.01
CA ALA A 529 -44.11 -24.36 -12.95
C ALA A 529 -45.00 -25.16 -11.96
N ALA A 530 -44.42 -26.02 -11.11
CA ALA A 530 -45.22 -26.77 -10.13
C ALA A 530 -45.85 -25.83 -9.09
N THR A 531 -47.15 -26.04 -8.87
CA THR A 531 -47.93 -25.41 -7.78
C THR A 531 -47.84 -26.19 -6.47
N SER A 532 -47.01 -27.24 -6.44
CA SER A 532 -46.79 -28.04 -5.24
C SER A 532 -45.42 -28.71 -5.23
N ALA A 533 -44.78 -28.80 -4.06
CA ALA A 533 -43.62 -29.64 -3.82
C ALA A 533 -44.02 -30.87 -2.98
N GLU A 534 -43.47 -32.03 -3.32
CA GLU A 534 -43.70 -33.28 -2.60
C GLU A 534 -42.45 -33.63 -1.77
N ILE A 535 -42.66 -33.97 -0.50
CA ILE A 535 -41.59 -34.36 0.42
C ILE A 535 -41.66 -35.86 0.63
N TYR A 536 -40.58 -36.55 0.28
CA TYR A 536 -40.45 -37.99 0.45
C TYR A 536 -39.46 -38.31 1.56
N TYR A 537 -39.91 -39.14 2.50
CA TYR A 537 -39.03 -39.82 3.44
C TYR A 537 -38.67 -41.17 2.84
N VAL A 538 -37.37 -41.40 2.61
CA VAL A 538 -36.87 -42.68 2.12
C VAL A 538 -36.11 -43.34 3.27
N ALA A 539 -36.67 -44.45 3.75
CA ALA A 539 -36.01 -45.34 4.69
C ALA A 539 -35.76 -46.69 4.03
N GLU A 540 -34.57 -47.25 4.26
CA GLU A 540 -34.37 -48.66 3.98
C GLU A 540 -35.30 -49.50 4.87
N SER A 541 -35.96 -50.47 4.26
CA SER A 541 -36.90 -51.35 4.97
C SER A 541 -36.26 -52.64 5.48
N SER A 542 -34.98 -52.89 5.16
CA SER A 542 -34.30 -54.12 5.56
C SER A 542 -32.80 -53.93 5.77
N THR A 543 -32.20 -54.81 6.58
CA THR A 543 -30.76 -54.85 6.84
C THR A 543 -29.98 -55.61 5.76
N THR A 544 -30.55 -55.78 4.56
CA THR A 544 -30.00 -56.60 3.48
C THR A 544 -29.84 -55.75 2.23
N ALA A 545 -28.59 -55.64 1.74
CA ALA A 545 -28.25 -54.87 0.55
C ALA A 545 -29.11 -55.30 -0.67
N GLY A 546 -29.70 -54.31 -1.36
CA GLY A 546 -30.48 -54.50 -2.59
C GLY A 546 -32.00 -54.57 -2.45
N ASP A 547 -32.58 -54.38 -1.25
CA ASP A 547 -34.03 -54.19 -1.11
C ASP A 547 -34.41 -52.72 -1.36
N ALA A 548 -35.30 -52.48 -2.32
CA ALA A 548 -35.80 -51.13 -2.60
C ALA A 548 -36.46 -50.52 -1.35
N GLY A 549 -35.86 -49.45 -0.82
CA GLY A 549 -36.45 -48.66 0.27
C GLY A 549 -37.84 -48.15 -0.10
N SER A 550 -38.74 -48.06 0.88
CA SER A 550 -40.06 -47.47 0.65
C SER A 550 -39.95 -45.95 0.72
N ALA A 551 -40.20 -45.25 -0.39
CA ALA A 551 -40.43 -43.82 -0.37
C ALA A 551 -41.85 -43.55 0.15
N THR A 552 -41.96 -42.91 1.32
CA THR A 552 -43.24 -42.47 1.87
C THR A 552 -43.40 -40.98 1.61
N LEU A 553 -44.45 -40.58 0.88
CA LEU A 553 -44.84 -39.17 0.81
C LEU A 553 -45.27 -38.74 2.21
N ILE A 554 -44.47 -37.89 2.85
CA ILE A 554 -44.74 -37.39 4.21
C ILE A 554 -45.40 -36.02 4.20
N GLY A 555 -45.45 -35.35 3.05
CA GLY A 555 -46.18 -34.10 2.90
C GLY A 555 -46.23 -33.60 1.47
N THR A 556 -47.27 -32.83 1.19
CA THR A 556 -47.41 -32.05 -0.04
C THR A 556 -47.55 -30.60 0.37
N ILE A 557 -46.70 -29.72 -0.16
CA ILE A 557 -46.77 -28.29 0.11
C ILE A 557 -47.38 -27.64 -1.12
N ASN A 558 -48.59 -27.11 -0.99
CA ASN A 558 -49.25 -26.34 -2.05
C ASN A 558 -48.74 -24.90 -2.01
N LEU A 559 -48.11 -24.47 -3.09
CA LEU A 559 -47.62 -23.11 -3.27
C LEU A 559 -48.75 -22.25 -3.83
N ALA A 560 -48.96 -21.06 -3.25
CA ALA A 560 -49.91 -20.10 -3.80
C ALA A 560 -49.46 -19.67 -5.21
N SER A 561 -50.42 -19.34 -6.08
CA SER A 561 -50.11 -18.88 -7.45
C SER A 561 -49.17 -17.68 -7.41
N GLY A 562 -47.93 -17.88 -7.88
CA GLY A 562 -46.88 -16.86 -7.91
C GLY A 562 -45.87 -16.91 -6.76
N ALA A 563 -46.01 -17.80 -5.79
CA ALA A 563 -44.99 -18.03 -4.75
C ALA A 563 -43.85 -18.90 -5.30
N THR A 564 -42.61 -18.50 -5.05
CA THR A 564 -41.42 -19.33 -5.31
C THR A 564 -41.07 -20.14 -4.06
N ILE A 565 -40.22 -21.15 -4.20
CA ILE A 565 -39.75 -21.97 -3.07
C ILE A 565 -39.08 -21.10 -1.97
N ASP A 566 -38.51 -19.95 -2.33
CA ASP A 566 -37.91 -18.98 -1.39
C ASP A 566 -38.93 -18.34 -0.42
N ASP A 567 -40.19 -18.16 -0.82
CA ASP A 567 -41.22 -17.59 0.06
C ASP A 567 -41.58 -18.53 1.23
N LEU A 568 -41.25 -19.82 1.11
CA LEU A 568 -41.59 -20.84 2.08
C LEU A 568 -40.58 -20.93 3.24
N VAL A 569 -39.30 -20.63 2.98
CA VAL A 569 -38.24 -20.74 3.99
C VAL A 569 -38.26 -19.55 4.96
N SER A 570 -38.75 -18.38 4.53
CA SER A 570 -38.71 -17.15 5.33
C SER A 570 -39.85 -16.94 6.33
N THR A 571 -40.93 -17.74 6.33
CA THR A 571 -42.12 -17.41 7.16
C THR A 571 -42.72 -18.47 8.07
N ASN A 572 -42.32 -19.73 8.09
CA ASN A 572 -42.73 -20.66 9.18
C ASN A 572 -41.95 -21.97 9.14
N ILE A 573 -40.95 -22.14 10.00
CA ILE A 573 -40.61 -23.46 10.55
C ILE A 573 -40.27 -23.28 12.04
N ALA A 574 -41.12 -23.88 12.88
CA ALA A 574 -40.79 -24.35 14.22
C ALA A 574 -40.79 -25.87 14.18
#